data_AF-A0A225NH92-F1
#
_entry.id   AF-A0A225NH92-F1
#
_cell.length_a   1.000
_cell.length_b   1.000
_cell.length_c   1.000
_cell.angle_alpha   90.00
_cell.angle_beta   90.00
_cell.angle_gamma   90.00
#
_symmetry.space_group_name_H-M   'P 1'
#
loop_
_entity.id
_entity.type
_entity.pdbx_description
1 polymer ?
#
loop_
_entity_poly.entity_id
_entity_poly.type
_entity_poly.pdbx_seq_one_letter_code
_entity_poly.pdbx_strand_id
1 'polypeptide(L)'
;MSQSAPGQSEQSVVAYTLGSGDRIQLRAVIWDETQLAHVPWDAVNGTFTISAEGLLNIPLAGRIEASGLSLPDLSALVSENLQNRVKLVEPPSVTLEIEKYRSFFILGDVDQPGAYEATPGLNAIQAYAVAGGAPALRDALNGDLRSVLRDAGSLSHVRREQVRARIRVMRLLAELEGRESFAPDTSDIFHPDGRAALTALVDEERAVFDARRRGRMLETQNLEELKVLLTTEIRNLQAKRDRLQSQIMTAQEAIDDVQALGERGLVRDDRIRDALRAMFELESQDFDLQNALFRSQQRIKEADRDIVGLNTRLATEVTDELQRMNAQIEELAVRAGMLTNLVQVSGLDVPQSEQEFVTEYVLIRAGGDGSEERASRATHIGPGDILRVERRALDPAN
;
A
#
# COMPACT_ATOMS: atom_id res chain seq x y z
N MET A 1 12.28 -55.58 0.88
CA MET A 1 11.51 -55.09 2.04
C MET A 1 12.45 -55.01 3.23
N SER A 2 12.83 -53.80 3.64
CA SER A 2 13.31 -53.51 4.99
C SER A 2 13.05 -52.03 5.23
N GLN A 3 11.94 -51.74 5.91
CA GLN A 3 11.61 -50.43 6.43
C GLN A 3 12.55 -50.11 7.59
N SER A 4 13.26 -48.99 7.49
CA SER A 4 13.98 -48.38 8.61
C SER A 4 12.97 -47.69 9.52
N ALA A 5 12.91 -48.11 10.78
CA ALA A 5 12.11 -47.48 11.83
C ALA A 5 12.70 -46.10 12.20
N PRO A 6 11.87 -45.07 12.44
CA PRO A 6 12.34 -43.75 12.85
C PRO A 6 12.77 -43.75 14.32
N GLY A 7 13.90 -43.07 14.59
CA GLY A 7 14.47 -42.91 15.92
C GLY A 7 13.51 -42.22 16.88
N GLN A 8 13.30 -42.86 18.03
CA GLN A 8 12.64 -42.26 19.17
C GLN A 8 13.56 -41.17 19.74
N SER A 9 13.15 -39.92 19.59
CA SER A 9 13.70 -38.80 20.36
C SER A 9 13.42 -39.05 21.84
N GLU A 10 14.47 -39.34 22.61
CA GLU A 10 14.45 -39.37 24.08
C GLU A 10 13.91 -38.03 24.60
N GLN A 11 12.65 -38.04 25.05
CA GLN A 11 12.11 -36.97 25.85
C GLN A 11 12.80 -37.04 27.22
N SER A 12 13.84 -36.25 27.40
CA SER A 12 14.35 -35.94 28.74
C SER A 12 13.25 -35.17 29.48
N VAL A 13 12.48 -35.87 30.31
CA VAL A 13 11.63 -35.23 31.31
C VAL A 13 12.58 -34.52 32.26
N VAL A 14 12.84 -33.24 32.02
CA VAL A 14 13.62 -32.40 32.92
C VAL A 14 12.84 -32.38 34.24
N ALA A 15 13.39 -33.02 35.26
CA ALA A 15 12.78 -33.05 36.58
C ALA A 15 12.62 -31.61 37.08
N TYR A 16 11.39 -31.22 37.42
CA TYR A 16 11.11 -29.86 37.87
C TYR A 16 11.81 -29.58 39.20
N THR A 17 12.65 -28.54 39.21
CA THR A 17 13.29 -28.03 40.42
C THR A 17 12.48 -26.87 40.98
N LEU A 18 12.20 -26.93 42.28
CA LEU A 18 11.44 -25.91 42.99
C LEU A 18 12.20 -24.58 43.04
N GLY A 19 11.48 -23.47 43.10
CA GLY A 19 12.09 -22.15 43.29
C GLY A 19 11.11 -21.09 43.74
N SER A 20 11.58 -19.85 43.82
CA SER A 20 10.82 -18.75 44.39
C SER A 20 9.46 -18.56 43.69
N GLY A 21 8.40 -18.38 44.48
CA GLY A 21 7.05 -18.19 43.99
C GLY A 21 6.22 -19.47 43.78
N ASP A 22 6.81 -20.66 43.90
CA ASP A 22 6.04 -21.91 43.88
C ASP A 22 5.24 -22.09 45.18
N ARG A 23 4.03 -22.64 45.05
CA ARG A 23 3.18 -23.02 46.17
C ARG A 23 3.05 -24.54 46.25
N ILE A 24 3.33 -25.07 47.43
CA ILE A 24 3.38 -26.49 47.73
C ILE A 24 2.30 -26.82 48.76
N GLN A 25 1.52 -27.85 48.49
CA GLN A 25 0.64 -28.47 49.45
C GLN A 25 1.39 -29.59 50.18
N LEU A 26 1.46 -29.49 51.50
CA LEU A 26 2.05 -30.49 52.37
C LEU A 26 0.96 -31.31 53.04
N ARG A 27 1.08 -32.64 52.92
CA ARG A 27 0.27 -33.62 53.64
C ARG A 27 1.19 -34.56 54.41
N ALA A 28 1.23 -34.39 55.73
CA ALA A 28 1.93 -35.25 56.66
C ALA A 28 0.93 -36.18 57.36
N VAL A 29 1.34 -37.43 57.53
CA VAL A 29 0.58 -38.45 58.25
C VAL A 29 1.50 -39.13 59.25
N ILE A 30 1.01 -39.30 60.47
CA ILE A 30 1.74 -39.95 61.56
C ILE A 30 1.08 -41.28 61.90
N TRP A 31 1.86 -42.26 62.37
CA TRP A 31 1.33 -43.50 62.90
C TRP A 31 0.77 -43.26 64.31
N ASP A 32 -0.50 -43.62 64.54
CA ASP A 32 -1.13 -43.58 65.86
C ASP A 32 -1.25 -45.01 66.40
N GLU A 33 -0.50 -45.30 67.47
CA GLU A 33 -0.50 -46.62 68.14
C GLU A 33 -1.85 -46.98 68.77
N THR A 34 -2.67 -45.98 69.12
CA THR A 34 -3.98 -46.21 69.76
C THR A 34 -5.06 -46.58 68.76
N GLN A 35 -4.96 -46.06 67.54
CA GLN A 35 -5.91 -46.32 66.46
C GLN A 35 -5.41 -47.38 65.46
N LEU A 36 -4.15 -47.82 65.60
CA LEU A 36 -3.45 -48.72 64.67
C LEU A 36 -3.57 -48.26 63.21
N ALA A 37 -3.54 -46.94 63.00
CA ALA A 37 -3.78 -46.32 61.72
C ALA A 37 -2.94 -45.05 61.54
N HIS A 38 -2.74 -44.68 60.28
CA HIS A 38 -2.10 -43.44 59.87
C HIS A 38 -3.11 -42.28 59.98
N VAL A 39 -2.87 -41.35 60.89
CA VAL A 39 -3.76 -40.19 61.17
C VAL A 39 -3.15 -38.92 60.57
N PRO A 40 -3.95 -38.09 59.85
CA PRO A 40 -3.45 -36.84 59.26
C PRO A 40 -2.95 -35.88 60.34
N TRP A 41 -1.80 -35.27 60.09
CA TRP A 41 -1.19 -34.35 61.03
C TRP A 41 -1.56 -32.90 60.74
N ASP A 42 -2.73 -32.49 61.21
CA ASP A 42 -3.32 -31.17 60.91
C ASP A 42 -2.46 -29.98 61.35
N ALA A 43 -1.58 -30.16 62.35
CA ALA A 43 -0.69 -29.11 62.82
C ALA A 43 0.40 -28.71 61.81
N VAL A 44 0.71 -29.58 60.84
CA VAL A 44 1.76 -29.36 59.83
C VAL A 44 1.18 -29.29 58.41
N ASN A 45 0.00 -29.90 58.21
CA ASN A 45 -0.71 -29.85 56.93
C ASN A 45 -1.07 -28.42 56.54
N GLY A 46 -0.85 -28.08 55.27
CA GLY A 46 -1.14 -26.75 54.78
C GLY A 46 -0.52 -26.46 53.42
N THR A 47 -0.77 -25.26 52.94
CA THR A 47 -0.23 -24.73 51.69
C THR A 47 0.85 -23.71 52.02
N PHE A 48 2.06 -23.93 51.53
CA PHE A 48 3.23 -23.11 51.83
C PHE A 48 3.82 -22.56 50.54
N THR A 49 4.24 -21.30 50.55
CA THR A 49 4.87 -20.65 49.38
C THR A 49 6.35 -20.50 49.63
N ILE A 50 7.17 -20.79 48.62
CA ILE A 50 8.62 -20.57 48.66
C ILE A 50 8.89 -19.08 48.59
N SER A 51 9.65 -18.56 49.55
CA SER A 51 10.02 -17.14 49.62
C SER A 51 10.93 -16.73 48.45
N ALA A 52 11.12 -15.41 48.26
CA ALA A 52 12.07 -14.88 47.28
C ALA A 52 13.52 -15.36 47.51
N GLU A 53 13.85 -15.69 48.77
CA GLU A 53 15.14 -16.23 49.20
C GLU A 53 15.26 -17.74 48.99
N GLY A 54 14.24 -18.41 48.43
CA GLY A 54 14.26 -19.85 48.19
C GLY A 54 13.93 -20.71 49.43
N LEU A 55 13.45 -20.08 50.50
CA LEU A 55 13.17 -20.74 51.78
C LEU A 55 11.69 -21.12 51.90
N LEU A 56 11.44 -22.31 52.45
CA LEU A 56 10.13 -22.82 52.79
C LEU A 56 10.00 -22.87 54.33
N ASN A 57 8.97 -22.22 54.86
CA ASN A 57 8.71 -22.17 56.30
C ASN A 57 7.55 -23.10 56.65
N ILE A 58 7.86 -24.22 57.30
CA ILE A 58 6.86 -25.20 57.71
C ILE A 58 6.75 -25.21 59.24
N PRO A 59 5.54 -25.12 59.83
CA PRO A 59 5.33 -25.27 61.27
C PRO A 59 5.97 -26.56 61.79
N LEU A 60 6.62 -26.49 62.95
CA LEU A 60 7.35 -27.59 63.60
C LEU A 60 8.64 -28.06 62.88
N ALA A 61 8.72 -28.00 61.54
CA ALA A 61 9.93 -28.33 60.77
C ALA A 61 10.95 -27.18 60.69
N GLY A 62 10.48 -25.92 60.77
CA GLY A 62 11.31 -24.73 60.68
C GLY A 62 11.52 -24.23 59.25
N ARG A 63 12.64 -23.52 59.03
CA ARG A 63 13.01 -22.98 57.72
C ARG A 63 13.84 -24.02 56.96
N ILE A 64 13.46 -24.33 55.73
CA ILE A 64 14.10 -25.34 54.88
C ILE A 64 14.44 -24.69 53.54
N GLU A 65 15.64 -24.92 53.02
CA GLU A 65 16.03 -24.46 51.69
C GLU A 65 15.37 -25.35 50.65
N ALA A 66 14.44 -24.79 49.87
CA ALA A 66 13.66 -25.53 48.88
C ALA A 66 14.08 -25.24 47.44
N SER A 67 14.81 -24.14 47.20
CA SER A 67 15.29 -23.75 45.88
C SER A 67 16.26 -24.79 45.32
N GLY A 68 16.02 -25.23 44.08
CA GLY A 68 16.88 -26.21 43.39
C GLY A 68 16.66 -27.67 43.80
N LEU A 69 15.81 -27.95 44.80
CA LEU A 69 15.46 -29.31 45.18
C LEU A 69 14.32 -29.88 44.32
N SER A 70 14.34 -31.20 44.13
CA SER A 70 13.20 -31.93 43.59
C SER A 70 12.14 -32.15 44.68
N LEU A 71 10.89 -32.38 44.25
CA LEU A 71 9.78 -32.62 45.18
C LEU A 71 10.01 -33.83 46.12
N PRO A 72 10.56 -34.97 45.65
CA PRO A 72 10.95 -36.08 46.52
C PRO A 72 12.05 -35.71 47.52
N ASP A 73 13.10 -35.00 47.08
CA ASP A 73 14.21 -34.62 47.96
C ASP A 73 13.76 -33.68 49.08
N LEU A 74 12.90 -32.72 48.72
CA LEU A 74 12.30 -31.82 49.70
C LEU A 74 11.40 -32.58 50.68
N SER A 75 10.63 -33.58 50.23
CA SER A 75 9.75 -34.37 51.11
C SER A 75 10.55 -35.16 52.16
N ALA A 76 11.68 -35.74 51.77
CA ALA A 76 12.59 -36.44 52.67
C ALA A 76 13.22 -35.49 53.69
N LEU A 77 13.69 -34.32 53.22
CA LEU A 77 14.29 -33.29 54.06
C LEU A 77 13.29 -32.74 55.09
N VAL A 78 12.02 -32.55 54.70
CA VAL A 78 10.95 -32.12 55.60
C VAL A 78 10.63 -33.20 56.64
N SER A 79 10.55 -34.47 56.22
CA SER A 79 10.30 -35.60 57.13
C SER A 79 11.40 -35.73 58.19
N GLU A 80 12.67 -35.65 57.79
CA GLU A 80 13.82 -35.71 58.69
C GLU A 80 13.84 -34.51 59.67
N ASN A 81 13.59 -33.30 59.18
CA ASN A 81 13.53 -32.11 60.05
C ASN A 81 12.38 -32.19 61.07
N LEU A 82 11.22 -32.72 60.67
CA LEU A 82 10.09 -32.95 61.57
C LEU A 82 10.41 -34.01 62.61
N GLN A 83 11.03 -35.12 62.22
CA GLN A 83 11.44 -36.19 63.15
C GLN A 83 12.41 -35.66 64.21
N ASN A 84 13.46 -34.95 63.79
CA ASN A 84 14.51 -34.46 64.67
C ASN A 84 14.02 -33.36 65.63
N ARG A 85 13.13 -32.47 65.18
CA ARG A 85 12.63 -31.36 66.01
C ARG A 85 11.54 -31.76 66.99
N VAL A 86 10.66 -32.69 66.60
CA VAL A 86 9.55 -33.16 67.43
C VAL A 86 9.92 -34.42 68.23
N LYS A 87 11.12 -35.00 68.00
CA LYS A 87 11.64 -36.21 68.63
C LYS A 87 10.71 -37.41 68.45
N LEU A 88 10.23 -37.60 67.22
CA LEU A 88 9.38 -38.73 66.86
C LEU A 88 10.20 -40.03 66.79
N VAL A 89 9.59 -41.14 67.20
CA VAL A 89 10.21 -42.49 67.15
C VAL A 89 10.36 -42.95 65.70
N GLU A 90 9.36 -42.68 64.87
CA GLU A 90 9.36 -42.99 63.44
C GLU A 90 9.21 -41.70 62.61
N PRO A 91 9.85 -41.62 61.43
CA PRO A 91 9.71 -40.46 60.56
C PRO A 91 8.27 -40.33 60.05
N PRO A 92 7.68 -39.12 60.06
CA PRO A 92 6.34 -38.91 59.53
C PRO A 92 6.34 -39.12 58.01
N SER A 93 5.27 -39.72 57.49
CA SER A 93 5.09 -39.85 56.03
C SER A 93 4.66 -38.50 55.47
N VAL A 94 5.55 -37.81 54.77
CA VAL A 94 5.30 -36.49 54.18
C VAL A 94 5.13 -36.65 52.67
N THR A 95 3.97 -36.23 52.16
CA THR A 95 3.70 -36.08 50.73
C THR A 95 3.62 -34.60 50.41
N LEU A 96 4.39 -34.17 49.41
CA LEU A 96 4.36 -32.81 48.88
C LEU A 96 3.80 -32.85 47.46
N GLU A 97 2.93 -31.89 47.15
CA GLU A 97 2.38 -31.68 45.81
C GLU A 97 2.51 -30.20 45.45
N ILE A 98 2.78 -29.89 44.18
CA ILE A 98 2.81 -28.50 43.71
C ILE A 98 1.37 -28.07 43.47
N GLU A 99 0.87 -27.16 44.32
CA GLU A 99 -0.46 -26.58 44.16
C GLU A 99 -0.47 -25.54 43.04
N LYS A 100 0.61 -24.76 42.93
CA LYS A 100 0.74 -23.70 41.93
C LYS A 100 2.20 -23.50 41.54
N TYR A 101 2.48 -23.65 40.25
CA TYR A 101 3.78 -23.28 39.67
C TYR A 101 3.91 -21.76 39.57
N ARG A 102 5.13 -21.24 39.70
CA ARG A 102 5.41 -19.82 39.46
C ARG A 102 5.02 -19.41 38.02
N SER A 103 4.59 -18.16 37.88
CA SER A 103 4.14 -17.63 36.60
C SER A 103 5.28 -17.43 35.61
N PHE A 104 4.96 -17.46 34.32
CA PHE A 104 5.81 -17.01 33.21
C PHE A 104 5.17 -15.77 32.57
N PHE A 105 5.93 -15.01 31.79
CA PHE A 105 5.46 -13.73 31.22
C PHE A 105 5.41 -13.80 29.69
N ILE A 106 4.36 -13.23 29.11
CA ILE A 106 4.21 -13.09 27.66
C ILE A 106 4.12 -11.61 27.33
N LEU A 107 4.95 -11.17 26.37
CA LEU A 107 5.11 -9.79 25.95
C LEU A 107 5.14 -9.70 24.41
N GLY A 108 4.84 -8.54 23.85
CA GLY A 108 4.92 -8.29 22.42
C GLY A 108 3.56 -8.43 21.71
N ASP A 109 3.57 -8.98 20.51
CA ASP A 109 2.42 -9.03 19.59
C ASP A 109 1.44 -10.17 19.94
N VAL A 110 0.77 -10.01 21.08
CA VAL A 110 -0.26 -10.93 21.61
C VAL A 110 -1.49 -10.15 22.07
N ASP A 111 -2.67 -10.78 22.05
CA ASP A 111 -3.93 -10.18 22.49
C ASP A 111 -3.89 -9.74 23.97
N GLN A 112 -3.33 -10.56 24.84
CA GLN A 112 -3.28 -10.31 26.29
C GLN A 112 -1.85 -10.48 26.82
N PRO A 113 -1.01 -9.43 26.76
CA PRO A 113 0.30 -9.48 27.41
C PRO A 113 0.15 -9.49 28.94
N GLY A 114 0.96 -10.29 29.63
CA GLY A 114 0.84 -10.43 31.07
C GLY A 114 1.50 -11.67 31.66
N ALA A 115 1.22 -11.89 32.94
CA ALA A 115 1.69 -13.05 33.69
C ALA A 115 0.69 -14.21 33.59
N TYR A 116 1.17 -15.39 33.26
CA TYR A 116 0.38 -16.62 33.12
C TYR A 116 0.92 -17.72 34.02
N GLU A 117 0.04 -18.58 34.51
CA GLU A 117 0.44 -19.73 35.33
C GLU A 117 1.13 -20.79 34.46
N ALA A 118 2.34 -21.20 34.85
CA ALA A 118 3.06 -22.22 34.12
C ALA A 118 2.44 -23.60 34.36
N THR A 119 2.35 -24.41 33.30
CA THR A 119 1.87 -25.80 33.37
C THR A 119 2.96 -26.72 32.82
N PRO A 120 3.17 -27.92 33.39
CA PRO A 120 4.12 -28.88 32.85
C PRO A 120 3.86 -29.18 31.38
N GLY A 121 4.91 -29.15 30.55
CA GLY A 121 4.83 -29.46 29.11
C GLY A 121 4.37 -28.30 28.22
N LEU A 122 4.22 -27.08 28.75
CA LEU A 122 3.86 -25.90 27.97
C LEU A 122 4.94 -25.54 26.95
N ASN A 123 4.55 -25.29 25.70
CA ASN A 123 5.44 -24.83 24.62
C ASN A 123 5.09 -23.41 24.12
N ALA A 124 5.97 -22.84 23.30
CA ALA A 124 5.83 -21.48 22.78
C ALA A 124 4.50 -21.23 22.03
N ILE A 125 4.05 -22.18 21.20
CA ILE A 125 2.78 -22.01 20.48
C ILE A 125 1.56 -22.12 21.40
N GLN A 126 1.60 -22.98 22.42
CA GLN A 126 0.53 -23.10 23.41
C GLN A 126 0.47 -21.86 24.30
N ALA A 127 1.61 -21.34 24.75
CA ALA A 127 1.68 -20.09 25.49
C ALA A 127 1.12 -18.91 24.68
N TYR A 128 1.50 -18.81 23.39
CA TYR A 128 0.94 -17.82 22.47
C TYR A 128 -0.59 -17.93 22.34
N ALA A 129 -1.12 -19.15 22.23
CA ALA A 129 -2.56 -19.38 22.16
C ALA A 129 -3.28 -19.01 23.47
N VAL A 130 -2.68 -19.30 24.63
CA VAL A 130 -3.22 -18.92 25.95
C VAL A 130 -3.25 -17.39 26.13
N ALA A 131 -2.28 -16.68 25.53
CA ALA A 131 -2.27 -15.22 25.47
C ALA A 131 -3.32 -14.61 24.52
N GLY A 132 -4.18 -15.42 23.92
CA GLY A 132 -5.21 -15.00 22.96
C GLY A 132 -4.71 -14.95 21.50
N GLY A 133 -3.48 -15.37 21.22
CA GLY A 133 -2.90 -15.37 19.88
C GLY A 133 -2.64 -13.95 19.36
N ALA A 134 -2.73 -13.76 18.05
CA ALA A 134 -2.59 -12.44 17.45
C ALA A 134 -3.73 -11.53 17.96
N PRO A 135 -3.48 -10.24 18.21
CA PRO A 135 -4.51 -9.28 18.58
C PRO A 135 -5.48 -9.05 17.41
N ALA A 136 -6.39 -10.00 17.17
CA ALA A 136 -7.30 -9.98 16.01
C ALA A 136 -8.53 -10.89 16.14
N LEU A 137 -8.99 -11.25 17.35
CA LEU A 137 -10.13 -12.17 17.47
C LEU A 137 -11.31 -11.70 18.33
N ARG A 138 -11.12 -10.83 19.34
CA ARG A 138 -12.24 -10.47 20.24
C ARG A 138 -13.13 -9.31 19.76
N ASP A 139 -12.58 -8.32 19.04
CA ASP A 139 -13.39 -7.18 18.57
C ASP A 139 -14.21 -7.49 17.31
N ALA A 140 -13.75 -8.45 16.49
CA ALA A 140 -14.46 -8.92 15.30
C ALA A 140 -15.77 -9.67 15.62
N LEU A 141 -15.88 -10.27 16.82
CA LEU A 141 -16.97 -11.18 17.17
C LEU A 141 -18.21 -10.49 17.78
N ASN A 142 -18.11 -9.24 18.24
CA ASN A 142 -19.20 -8.59 18.99
C ASN A 142 -20.07 -7.61 18.18
N GLY A 143 -19.79 -7.35 16.90
CA GLY A 143 -20.73 -6.56 16.07
C GLY A 143 -20.21 -5.97 14.76
N ASP A 144 -18.91 -6.03 14.46
CA ASP A 144 -18.31 -5.08 13.53
C ASP A 144 -17.80 -5.64 12.19
N LEU A 145 -17.83 -6.96 11.95
CA LEU A 145 -17.35 -7.55 10.69
C LEU A 145 -17.98 -6.90 9.44
N ARG A 146 -19.26 -6.52 9.50
CA ARG A 146 -19.94 -5.81 8.40
C ARG A 146 -19.41 -4.39 8.17
N SER A 147 -18.99 -3.71 9.24
CA SER A 147 -18.36 -2.39 9.17
C SER A 147 -16.99 -2.52 8.53
N VAL A 148 -16.17 -3.46 9.01
CA VAL A 148 -14.82 -3.66 8.47
C VAL A 148 -14.83 -4.11 7.01
N LEU A 149 -15.75 -5.00 6.61
CA LEU A 149 -15.94 -5.38 5.21
C LEU A 149 -16.37 -4.20 4.33
N ARG A 150 -17.20 -3.29 4.86
CA ARG A 150 -17.59 -2.06 4.14
C ARG A 150 -16.39 -1.14 3.98
N ASP A 151 -15.59 -0.98 5.01
CA ASP A 151 -14.43 -0.09 4.98
C ASP A 151 -13.31 -0.64 4.10
N ALA A 152 -13.08 -1.96 4.12
CA ALA A 152 -12.19 -2.66 3.19
C ALA A 152 -12.67 -2.54 1.72
N GLY A 153 -13.98 -2.67 1.47
CA GLY A 153 -14.56 -2.44 0.15
C GLY A 153 -14.40 -0.99 -0.31
N SER A 154 -14.60 -0.04 0.60
CA SER A 154 -14.41 1.39 0.35
C SER A 154 -12.95 1.72 0.06
N LEU A 155 -12.01 1.13 0.81
CA LEU A 155 -10.57 1.28 0.58
C LEU A 155 -10.17 0.73 -0.79
N SER A 156 -10.67 -0.43 -1.16
CA SER A 156 -10.44 -1.03 -2.47
C SER A 156 -10.96 -0.14 -3.60
N HIS A 157 -12.13 0.47 -3.43
CA HIS A 157 -12.67 1.45 -4.38
C HIS A 157 -11.78 2.70 -4.50
N VAL A 158 -11.38 3.31 -3.37
CA VAL A 158 -10.50 4.49 -3.36
C VAL A 158 -9.17 4.19 -4.04
N ARG A 159 -8.57 3.02 -3.78
CA ARG A 159 -7.32 2.60 -4.43
C ARG A 159 -7.48 2.43 -5.94
N ARG A 160 -8.59 1.85 -6.42
CA ARG A 160 -8.86 1.76 -7.87
C ARG A 160 -8.95 3.13 -8.53
N GLU A 161 -9.69 4.06 -7.91
CA GLU A 161 -9.79 5.44 -8.39
C GLU A 161 -8.43 6.14 -8.40
N GLN A 162 -7.60 5.91 -7.39
CA GLN A 162 -6.25 6.47 -7.30
C GLN A 162 -5.35 5.95 -8.43
N VAL A 163 -5.39 4.64 -8.74
CA VAL A 163 -4.63 4.06 -9.84
C VAL A 163 -5.12 4.61 -11.18
N ARG A 164 -6.44 4.68 -11.40
CA ARG A 164 -7.03 5.31 -12.60
C ARG A 164 -6.57 6.75 -12.78
N ALA A 165 -6.61 7.55 -11.73
CA ALA A 165 -6.16 8.94 -11.77
C ALA A 165 -4.66 9.06 -12.08
N ARG A 166 -3.80 8.21 -11.49
CA ARG A 166 -2.35 8.18 -11.78
C ARG A 166 -2.06 7.83 -13.24
N ILE A 167 -2.69 6.80 -13.80
CA ILE A 167 -2.50 6.42 -15.22
C ILE A 167 -2.98 7.54 -16.14
N ARG A 168 -4.10 8.19 -15.80
CA ARG A 168 -4.59 9.35 -16.55
C ARG A 168 -3.60 10.51 -16.52
N VAL A 169 -3.01 10.83 -15.36
CA VAL A 169 -1.97 11.87 -15.26
C VAL A 169 -0.79 11.54 -16.16
N MET A 170 -0.33 10.28 -16.19
CA MET A 170 0.73 9.86 -17.10
C MET A 170 0.37 10.05 -18.58
N ARG A 171 -0.87 9.74 -18.98
CA ARG A 171 -1.36 10.03 -20.34
C ARG A 171 -1.30 11.52 -20.64
N LEU A 172 -1.82 12.35 -19.72
CA LEU A 172 -1.86 13.80 -19.89
C LEU A 172 -0.47 14.41 -20.01
N LEU A 173 0.50 13.95 -19.20
CA LEU A 173 1.90 14.35 -19.34
C LEU A 173 2.48 13.94 -20.69
N ALA A 174 2.19 12.72 -21.16
CA ALA A 174 2.61 12.29 -22.50
C ALA A 174 1.98 13.12 -23.63
N GLU A 175 0.73 13.57 -23.48
CA GLU A 175 0.08 14.48 -24.43
C GLU A 175 0.71 15.86 -24.44
N LEU A 176 1.06 16.39 -23.26
CA LEU A 176 1.71 17.70 -23.11
C LEU A 176 3.12 17.71 -23.70
N GLU A 177 3.86 16.62 -23.52
CA GLU A 177 5.20 16.43 -24.10
C GLU A 177 5.17 16.14 -25.61
N GLY A 178 4.00 15.86 -26.18
CA GLY A 178 3.86 15.54 -27.60
C GLY A 178 4.47 14.20 -28.00
N ARG A 179 4.46 13.20 -27.10
CA ARG A 179 5.01 11.86 -27.40
C ARG A 179 4.27 11.19 -28.56
N GLU A 180 4.93 10.26 -29.24
CA GLU A 180 4.32 9.51 -30.33
C GLU A 180 3.48 8.32 -29.86
N SER A 181 3.81 7.77 -28.68
CA SER A 181 3.16 6.59 -28.11
C SER A 181 3.02 6.70 -26.59
N PHE A 182 1.96 6.11 -26.04
CA PHE A 182 1.75 6.00 -24.60
C PHE A 182 2.16 4.61 -24.07
N ALA A 183 3.30 4.59 -23.38
CA ALA A 183 3.84 3.42 -22.69
C ALA A 183 4.35 3.85 -21.31
N PRO A 184 3.47 3.92 -20.29
CA PRO A 184 3.86 4.30 -18.94
C PRO A 184 4.68 3.19 -18.28
N ASP A 185 5.62 3.57 -17.42
CA ASP A 185 6.23 2.62 -16.49
C ASP A 185 5.25 2.33 -15.35
N THR A 186 4.91 1.05 -15.19
CA THR A 186 3.94 0.60 -14.19
C THR A 186 4.52 -0.43 -13.22
N SER A 187 5.86 -0.55 -13.13
CA SER A 187 6.51 -1.49 -12.20
C SER A 187 6.07 -1.27 -10.75
N ASP A 188 5.89 0.00 -10.38
CA ASP A 188 5.67 0.42 -9.00
C ASP A 188 4.18 0.62 -8.66
N ILE A 189 3.28 0.25 -9.59
CA ILE A 189 1.85 0.50 -9.48
C ILE A 189 1.12 -0.80 -9.20
N PHE A 190 0.54 -0.89 -8.00
CA PHE A 190 -0.34 -1.99 -7.61
C PHE A 190 -1.80 -1.64 -7.88
N HIS A 191 -2.51 -2.50 -8.62
CA HIS A 191 -3.95 -2.38 -8.83
C HIS A 191 -4.70 -3.37 -7.93
N PRO A 192 -5.74 -2.95 -7.18
CA PRO A 192 -6.46 -3.83 -6.24
C PRO A 192 -7.02 -5.12 -6.85
N ASP A 193 -7.46 -5.07 -8.11
CA ASP A 193 -8.02 -6.22 -8.84
C ASP A 193 -6.93 -7.02 -9.60
N GLY A 194 -5.64 -6.76 -9.36
CA GLY A 194 -4.51 -7.47 -9.94
C GLY A 194 -3.98 -6.90 -11.26
N ARG A 195 -2.94 -7.55 -11.79
CA ARG A 195 -2.15 -7.06 -12.94
C ARG A 195 -2.94 -6.99 -14.26
N ALA A 196 -3.89 -7.89 -14.46
CA ALA A 196 -4.73 -7.90 -15.67
C ALA A 196 -5.65 -6.65 -15.76
N ALA A 197 -6.17 -6.20 -14.62
CA ALA A 197 -6.97 -4.97 -14.55
C ALA A 197 -6.11 -3.73 -14.81
N LEU A 198 -4.87 -3.71 -14.29
CA LEU A 198 -3.91 -2.64 -14.59
C LEU A 198 -3.59 -2.57 -16.08
N THR A 199 -3.33 -3.71 -16.73
CA THR A 199 -3.05 -3.73 -18.18
C THR A 199 -4.25 -3.24 -18.99
N ALA A 200 -5.47 -3.67 -18.63
CA ALA A 200 -6.68 -3.21 -19.30
C ALA A 200 -6.88 -1.68 -19.17
N LEU A 201 -6.61 -1.12 -17.99
CA LEU A 201 -6.66 0.32 -17.75
C LEU A 201 -5.61 1.10 -18.58
N VAL A 202 -4.39 0.57 -18.69
CA VAL A 202 -3.34 1.17 -19.53
C VAL A 202 -3.73 1.15 -21.00
N ASP A 203 -4.32 0.04 -21.47
CA ASP A 203 -4.77 -0.09 -22.85
C ASP A 203 -5.96 0.83 -23.16
N GLU A 204 -6.87 1.03 -22.21
CA GLU A 204 -7.96 2.02 -22.29
C GLU A 204 -7.39 3.44 -22.49
N GLU A 205 -6.46 3.86 -21.63
CA GLU A 205 -5.86 5.19 -21.70
C GLU A 205 -4.95 5.34 -22.95
N ARG A 206 -4.31 4.27 -23.42
CA ARG A 206 -3.58 4.24 -24.70
C ARG A 206 -4.51 4.50 -25.89
N ALA A 207 -5.69 3.86 -25.92
CA ALA A 207 -6.66 4.06 -26.99
C ALA A 207 -7.15 5.52 -27.04
N VAL A 208 -7.37 6.14 -25.87
CA VAL A 208 -7.74 7.56 -25.77
C VAL A 208 -6.61 8.46 -26.29
N PHE A 209 -5.37 8.20 -25.88
CA PHE A 209 -4.19 8.92 -26.34
C PHE A 209 -4.05 8.88 -27.87
N ASP A 210 -4.13 7.69 -28.46
CA ASP A 210 -3.98 7.49 -29.90
C ASP A 210 -5.13 8.13 -30.68
N ALA A 211 -6.36 8.09 -30.16
CA ALA A 211 -7.50 8.76 -30.77
C ALA A 211 -7.33 10.29 -30.77
N ARG A 212 -6.96 10.88 -29.62
CA ARG A 212 -6.74 12.33 -29.50
C ARG A 212 -5.57 12.81 -30.37
N ARG A 213 -4.45 12.10 -30.36
CA ARG A 213 -3.28 12.40 -31.21
C ARG A 213 -3.63 12.35 -32.69
N ARG A 214 -4.29 11.27 -33.15
CA ARG A 214 -4.71 11.13 -34.55
C ARG A 214 -5.67 12.24 -34.97
N GLY A 215 -6.66 12.57 -34.13
CA GLY A 215 -7.60 13.66 -34.40
C GLY A 215 -6.90 14.99 -34.66
N ARG A 216 -5.98 15.40 -33.77
CA ARG A 216 -5.21 16.64 -33.93
C ARG A 216 -4.31 16.64 -35.16
N MET A 217 -3.65 15.50 -35.42
CA MET A 217 -2.79 15.34 -36.60
C MET A 217 -3.60 15.52 -37.90
N LEU A 218 -4.78 14.90 -37.99
CA LEU A 218 -5.67 15.04 -39.15
C LEU A 218 -6.18 16.48 -39.30
N GLU A 219 -6.53 17.14 -38.20
CA GLU A 219 -6.99 18.53 -38.25
C GLU A 219 -5.89 19.48 -38.74
N THR A 220 -4.65 19.29 -38.28
CA THR A 220 -3.49 20.05 -38.76
C THR A 220 -3.22 19.77 -40.24
N GLN A 221 -3.29 18.50 -40.66
CA GLN A 221 -3.12 18.11 -42.06
C GLN A 221 -4.17 18.78 -42.96
N ASN A 222 -5.44 18.78 -42.56
CA ASN A 222 -6.52 19.42 -43.32
C ASN A 222 -6.29 20.94 -43.49
N LEU A 223 -5.81 21.62 -42.43
CA LEU A 223 -5.50 23.06 -42.50
C LEU A 223 -4.28 23.33 -43.40
N GLU A 224 -3.27 22.47 -43.38
CA GLU A 224 -2.12 22.58 -44.30
C GLU A 224 -2.52 22.32 -45.76
N GLU A 225 -3.38 21.33 -46.03
CA GLU A 225 -3.92 21.09 -47.37
C GLU A 225 -4.73 22.29 -47.88
N LEU A 226 -5.53 22.93 -47.02
CA LEU A 226 -6.25 24.16 -47.35
C LEU A 226 -5.28 25.29 -47.70
N LYS A 227 -4.17 25.44 -46.98
CA LYS A 227 -3.13 26.44 -47.29
C LYS A 227 -2.49 26.18 -48.66
N VAL A 228 -2.25 24.92 -49.03
CA VAL A 228 -1.71 24.57 -50.35
C VAL A 228 -2.69 24.95 -51.47
N LEU A 229 -3.99 24.68 -51.28
CA LEU A 229 -5.05 25.08 -52.21
C LEU A 229 -5.09 26.61 -52.39
N LEU A 230 -5.16 27.35 -51.28
CA LEU A 230 -5.19 28.82 -51.28
C LEU A 230 -3.94 29.43 -51.91
N THR A 231 -2.77 28.83 -51.69
CA THR A 231 -1.52 29.27 -52.34
C THR A 231 -1.59 29.14 -53.86
N THR A 232 -2.22 28.07 -54.35
CA THR A 232 -2.42 27.86 -55.79
C THR A 232 -3.44 28.84 -56.36
N GLU A 233 -4.51 29.13 -55.61
CA GLU A 233 -5.49 30.17 -55.96
C GLU A 233 -4.84 31.56 -56.06
N ILE A 234 -4.03 31.94 -55.07
CA ILE A 234 -3.27 33.20 -55.08
C ILE A 234 -2.39 33.28 -56.33
N ARG A 235 -1.65 32.21 -56.66
CA ARG A 235 -0.81 32.18 -57.86
C ARG A 235 -1.61 32.43 -59.13
N ASN A 236 -2.80 31.82 -59.25
CA ASN A 236 -3.66 31.98 -60.42
C ASN A 236 -4.26 33.39 -60.51
N LEU A 237 -4.71 33.95 -59.38
CA LEU A 237 -5.23 35.31 -59.30
C LEU A 237 -4.13 36.34 -59.63
N GLN A 238 -2.92 36.12 -59.13
CA GLN A 238 -1.76 36.97 -59.42
C GLN A 238 -1.46 36.96 -60.93
N ALA A 239 -1.37 35.79 -61.54
CA ALA A 239 -1.13 35.69 -62.98
C ALA A 239 -2.26 36.33 -63.82
N LYS A 240 -3.51 36.28 -63.36
CA LYS A 240 -4.63 36.98 -64.01
C LYS A 240 -4.52 38.50 -63.86
N ARG A 241 -4.13 38.97 -62.67
CA ARG A 241 -3.87 40.38 -62.38
C ARG A 241 -2.74 40.92 -63.26
N ASP A 242 -1.60 40.24 -63.33
CA ASP A 242 -0.44 40.67 -64.12
C ASP A 242 -0.79 40.85 -65.62
N ARG A 243 -1.63 39.96 -66.16
CA ARG A 243 -2.17 40.09 -67.53
C ARG A 243 -3.09 41.29 -67.69
N LEU A 244 -3.97 41.53 -66.72
CA LEU A 244 -4.90 42.66 -66.73
C LEU A 244 -4.15 44.00 -66.60
N GLN A 245 -3.13 44.07 -65.75
CA GLN A 245 -2.25 45.23 -65.64
C GLN A 245 -1.53 45.55 -66.96
N SER A 246 -1.09 44.53 -67.69
CA SER A 246 -0.52 44.71 -69.04
C SER A 246 -1.55 45.26 -70.03
N GLN A 247 -2.82 44.85 -69.93
CA GLN A 247 -3.92 45.40 -70.74
C GLN A 247 -4.24 46.85 -70.38
N ILE A 248 -4.25 47.19 -69.08
CA ILE A 248 -4.42 48.56 -68.60
C ILE A 248 -3.31 49.46 -69.14
N MET A 249 -2.04 49.01 -69.09
CA MET A 249 -0.93 49.77 -69.67
C MET A 249 -1.10 50.02 -71.17
N THR A 250 -1.48 48.99 -71.93
CA THR A 250 -1.72 49.13 -73.38
C THR A 250 -2.92 50.05 -73.67
N ALA A 251 -3.97 49.99 -72.84
CA ALA A 251 -5.14 50.85 -72.96
C ALA A 251 -4.80 52.31 -72.64
N GLN A 252 -3.95 52.56 -71.64
CA GLN A 252 -3.45 53.89 -71.30
C GLN A 252 -2.67 54.50 -72.46
N GLU A 253 -1.72 53.76 -73.04
CA GLU A 253 -0.96 54.21 -74.22
C GLU A 253 -1.90 54.59 -75.37
N ALA A 254 -2.91 53.75 -75.66
CA ALA A 254 -3.89 54.03 -76.69
C ALA A 254 -4.75 55.28 -76.38
N ILE A 255 -5.08 55.52 -75.11
CA ILE A 255 -5.82 56.72 -74.69
C ILE A 255 -4.97 57.97 -74.86
N ASP A 256 -3.69 57.92 -74.49
CA ASP A 256 -2.76 59.04 -74.64
C ASP A 256 -2.60 59.42 -76.13
N ASP A 257 -2.48 58.43 -77.01
CA ASP A 257 -2.45 58.63 -78.47
C ASP A 257 -3.75 59.26 -79.00
N VAL A 258 -4.91 58.75 -78.55
CA VAL A 258 -6.22 59.25 -78.96
C VAL A 258 -6.47 60.67 -78.44
N GLN A 259 -6.03 60.99 -77.22
CA GLN A 259 -6.07 62.35 -76.66
C GLN A 259 -5.20 63.31 -77.49
N ALA A 260 -3.96 62.92 -77.80
CA ALA A 260 -3.05 63.73 -78.61
C ALA A 260 -3.58 64.02 -80.03
N LEU A 261 -4.36 63.09 -80.61
CA LEU A 261 -5.06 63.30 -81.88
C LEU A 261 -6.32 64.17 -81.72
N GLY A 262 -7.03 64.03 -80.60
CA GLY A 262 -8.19 64.86 -80.24
C GLY A 262 -7.84 66.33 -80.08
N GLU A 263 -6.71 66.65 -79.43
CA GLU A 263 -6.20 68.02 -79.29
C GLU A 263 -5.88 68.68 -80.65
N ARG A 264 -5.54 67.87 -81.66
CA ARG A 264 -5.35 68.31 -83.05
C ARG A 264 -6.65 68.36 -83.86
N GLY A 265 -7.79 68.04 -83.24
CA GLY A 265 -9.12 68.00 -83.87
C GLY A 265 -9.37 66.80 -84.78
N LEU A 266 -8.53 65.77 -84.74
CA LEU A 266 -8.56 64.62 -85.66
C LEU A 266 -9.43 63.46 -85.15
N VAL A 267 -9.89 63.50 -83.89
CA VAL A 267 -10.74 62.48 -83.28
C VAL A 267 -11.93 63.13 -82.57
N ARG A 268 -13.09 62.47 -82.61
CA ARG A 268 -14.31 62.90 -81.92
C ARG A 268 -14.23 62.63 -80.41
N ASP A 269 -14.75 63.57 -79.63
CA ASP A 269 -14.77 63.52 -78.15
C ASP A 269 -15.42 62.24 -77.58
N ASP A 270 -16.43 61.70 -78.28
CA ASP A 270 -17.09 60.43 -77.93
C ASP A 270 -16.09 59.27 -77.84
N ARG A 271 -15.09 59.20 -78.73
CA ARG A 271 -14.10 58.11 -78.74
C ARG A 271 -13.13 58.19 -77.56
N ILE A 272 -12.77 59.40 -77.13
CA ILE A 272 -11.94 59.60 -75.93
C ILE A 272 -12.71 59.11 -74.71
N ARG A 273 -13.99 59.47 -74.59
CA ARG A 273 -14.85 59.04 -73.47
C ARG A 273 -15.10 57.53 -73.48
N ASP A 274 -15.27 56.91 -74.64
CA ASP A 274 -15.40 55.45 -74.77
C ASP A 274 -14.14 54.74 -74.29
N ALA A 275 -12.97 55.21 -74.71
CA ALA A 275 -11.69 54.63 -74.29
C ALA A 275 -11.45 54.79 -72.78
N LEU A 276 -11.72 55.98 -72.22
CA LEU A 276 -11.65 56.21 -70.77
C LEU A 276 -12.60 55.28 -69.99
N ARG A 277 -13.84 55.10 -70.45
CA ARG A 277 -14.80 54.17 -69.82
C ARG A 277 -14.27 52.73 -69.82
N ALA A 278 -13.70 52.26 -70.93
CA ALA A 278 -13.11 50.94 -71.01
C ALA A 278 -11.91 50.79 -70.05
N MET A 279 -11.08 51.82 -69.89
CA MET A 279 -9.97 51.78 -68.94
C MET A 279 -10.46 51.71 -67.49
N PHE A 280 -11.44 52.54 -67.11
CA PHE A 280 -12.03 52.47 -65.76
C PHE A 280 -12.64 51.10 -65.47
N GLU A 281 -13.21 50.42 -66.47
CA GLU A 281 -13.70 49.05 -66.32
C GLU A 281 -12.56 48.05 -66.05
N LEU A 282 -11.43 48.16 -66.77
CA LEU A 282 -10.25 47.31 -66.52
C LEU A 282 -9.63 47.57 -65.14
N GLU A 283 -9.51 48.83 -64.73
CA GLU A 283 -9.03 49.20 -63.39
C GLU A 283 -9.95 48.66 -62.29
N SER A 284 -11.27 48.73 -62.47
CA SER A 284 -12.24 48.13 -61.55
C SER A 284 -12.02 46.62 -61.42
N GLN A 285 -11.80 45.92 -62.53
CA GLN A 285 -11.50 44.48 -62.53
C GLN A 285 -10.17 44.16 -61.84
N ASP A 286 -9.14 45.01 -61.98
CA ASP A 286 -7.86 44.85 -61.28
C ASP A 286 -8.03 44.99 -59.76
N PHE A 287 -8.82 45.98 -59.34
CA PHE A 287 -9.15 46.19 -57.93
C PHE A 287 -9.91 44.99 -57.34
N ASP A 288 -10.87 44.43 -58.08
CA ASP A 288 -11.60 43.23 -57.66
C ASP A 288 -10.69 42.02 -57.49
N LEU A 289 -9.72 41.82 -58.40
CA LEU A 289 -8.70 40.79 -58.29
C LEU A 289 -7.76 41.02 -57.10
N GLN A 290 -7.39 42.28 -56.83
CA GLN A 290 -6.61 42.65 -55.65
C GLN A 290 -7.32 42.24 -54.37
N ASN A 291 -8.61 42.54 -54.28
CA ASN A 291 -9.43 42.21 -53.13
C ASN A 291 -9.58 40.69 -52.97
N ALA A 292 -9.70 39.94 -54.06
CA ALA A 292 -9.72 38.48 -54.03
C ALA A 292 -8.39 37.88 -53.54
N LEU A 293 -7.26 38.42 -54.00
CA LEU A 293 -5.92 38.06 -53.51
C LEU A 293 -5.78 38.32 -52.01
N PHE A 294 -6.17 39.50 -51.56
CA PHE A 294 -6.11 39.88 -50.14
C PHE A 294 -6.96 38.95 -49.27
N ARG A 295 -8.20 38.63 -49.69
CA ARG A 295 -9.06 37.66 -49.00
C ARG A 295 -8.41 36.27 -48.90
N SER A 296 -7.78 35.80 -49.98
CA SER A 296 -7.12 34.50 -50.00
C SER A 296 -5.90 34.47 -49.06
N GLN A 297 -5.10 35.53 -49.04
CA GLN A 297 -3.98 35.70 -48.11
C GLN A 297 -4.45 35.75 -46.66
N GLN A 298 -5.54 36.46 -46.39
CA GLN A 298 -6.13 36.51 -45.06
C GLN A 298 -6.56 35.11 -44.58
N ARG A 299 -7.19 34.31 -45.44
CA ARG A 299 -7.59 32.92 -45.11
C ARG A 299 -6.40 32.01 -44.79
N ILE A 300 -5.25 32.20 -45.45
CA ILE A 300 -4.01 31.50 -45.08
C ILE A 300 -3.57 31.89 -43.67
N LYS A 301 -3.62 33.18 -43.33
CA LYS A 301 -3.27 33.67 -41.98
C LYS A 301 -4.25 33.21 -40.90
N GLU A 302 -5.53 33.06 -41.24
CA GLU A 302 -6.53 32.44 -40.37
C GLU A 302 -6.19 30.96 -40.14
N ALA A 303 -5.90 30.19 -41.20
CA ALA A 303 -5.48 28.79 -41.07
C ALA A 303 -4.19 28.62 -40.25
N ASP A 304 -3.19 29.48 -40.43
CA ASP A 304 -1.97 29.49 -39.61
C ASP A 304 -2.30 29.74 -38.12
N ARG A 305 -3.20 30.69 -37.83
CA ARG A 305 -3.65 30.99 -36.47
C ARG A 305 -4.40 29.80 -35.87
N ASP A 306 -5.22 29.12 -36.66
CA ASP A 306 -5.99 27.96 -36.22
C ASP A 306 -5.07 26.79 -35.86
N ILE A 307 -4.02 26.53 -36.67
CA ILE A 307 -2.98 25.53 -36.37
C ILE A 307 -2.28 25.83 -35.04
N VAL A 308 -1.85 27.07 -34.82
CA VAL A 308 -1.22 27.48 -33.55
C VAL A 308 -2.23 27.34 -32.40
N GLY A 309 -3.47 27.74 -32.63
CA GLY A 309 -4.56 27.66 -31.66
C GLY A 309 -4.91 26.24 -31.23
N LEU A 310 -4.71 25.23 -32.07
CA LEU A 310 -4.89 23.82 -31.69
C LEU A 310 -3.92 23.39 -30.58
N ASN A 311 -2.66 23.78 -30.70
CA ASN A 311 -1.64 23.45 -29.70
C ASN A 311 -1.85 24.23 -28.39
N THR A 312 -2.23 25.50 -28.47
CA THR A 312 -2.54 26.30 -27.28
C THR A 312 -3.77 25.75 -26.55
N ARG A 313 -4.84 25.37 -27.28
CA ARG A 313 -6.02 24.73 -26.68
C ARG A 313 -5.65 23.43 -25.97
N LEU A 314 -4.85 22.58 -26.61
CA LEU A 314 -4.35 21.35 -25.99
C LEU A 314 -3.62 21.64 -24.68
N ALA A 315 -2.65 22.55 -24.69
CA ALA A 315 -1.85 22.86 -23.51
C ALA A 315 -2.73 23.35 -22.35
N THR A 316 -3.69 24.24 -22.61
CA THR A 316 -4.63 24.74 -21.60
C THR A 316 -5.54 23.62 -21.07
N GLU A 317 -6.19 22.87 -21.96
CA GLU A 317 -7.10 21.78 -21.57
C GLU A 317 -6.39 20.70 -20.75
N VAL A 318 -5.19 20.29 -21.18
CA VAL A 318 -4.39 19.27 -20.50
C VAL A 318 -3.88 19.78 -19.16
N THR A 319 -3.45 21.04 -19.07
CA THR A 319 -2.99 21.63 -17.80
C THR A 319 -4.14 21.73 -16.79
N ASP A 320 -5.32 22.15 -17.23
CA ASP A 320 -6.52 22.20 -16.39
C ASP A 320 -6.97 20.79 -15.93
N GLU A 321 -6.85 19.79 -16.80
CA GLU A 321 -7.15 18.38 -16.46
C GLU A 321 -6.11 17.82 -15.48
N LEU A 322 -4.81 18.12 -15.69
CA LEU A 322 -3.72 17.72 -14.78
C LEU A 322 -3.90 18.30 -13.39
N GLN A 323 -4.20 19.59 -13.26
CA GLN A 323 -4.40 20.23 -11.96
C GLN A 323 -5.58 19.59 -11.21
N ARG A 324 -6.69 19.32 -11.91
CA ARG A 324 -7.86 18.63 -11.34
C ARG A 324 -7.53 17.20 -10.91
N MET A 325 -6.81 16.43 -11.73
CA MET A 325 -6.43 15.05 -11.39
C MET A 325 -5.44 14.98 -10.23
N ASN A 326 -4.48 15.90 -10.15
CA ASN A 326 -3.54 15.95 -9.02
C ASN A 326 -4.25 16.28 -7.70
N ALA A 327 -5.15 17.27 -7.70
CA ALA A 327 -5.97 17.56 -6.53
C ALA A 327 -6.82 16.34 -6.11
N GLN A 328 -7.40 15.63 -7.07
CA GLN A 328 -8.14 14.40 -6.80
C GLN A 328 -7.24 13.27 -6.24
N ILE A 329 -6.02 13.12 -6.74
CA ILE A 329 -5.05 12.14 -6.22
C ILE A 329 -4.69 12.46 -4.76
N GLU A 330 -4.47 13.73 -4.42
CA GLU A 330 -4.20 14.16 -3.05
C GLU A 330 -5.38 13.86 -2.11
N GLU A 331 -6.61 14.18 -2.54
CA GLU A 331 -7.83 13.86 -1.78
C GLU A 331 -7.99 12.35 -1.56
N LEU A 332 -7.83 11.56 -2.63
CA LEU A 332 -7.91 10.10 -2.57
C LEU A 332 -6.81 9.51 -1.67
N ALA A 333 -5.61 10.08 -1.67
CA ALA A 333 -4.50 9.63 -0.82
C ALA A 333 -4.80 9.85 0.66
N VAL A 334 -5.34 11.02 1.04
CA VAL A 334 -5.77 11.30 2.42
C VAL A 334 -6.87 10.33 2.84
N ARG A 335 -7.87 10.10 1.98
CA ARG A 335 -8.98 9.18 2.26
C ARG A 335 -8.52 7.72 2.37
N ALA A 336 -7.61 7.28 1.51
CA ALA A 336 -7.03 5.95 1.55
C ALA A 336 -6.24 5.73 2.84
N GLY A 337 -5.46 6.73 3.28
CA GLY A 337 -4.74 6.70 4.55
C GLY A 337 -5.68 6.55 5.75
N MET A 338 -6.77 7.32 5.79
CA MET A 338 -7.77 7.21 6.86
C MET A 338 -8.47 5.84 6.89
N LEU A 339 -8.91 5.33 5.73
CA LEU A 339 -9.54 4.01 5.64
C LEU A 339 -8.56 2.87 5.95
N THR A 340 -7.29 3.02 5.57
CA THR A 340 -6.22 2.07 5.94
C THR A 340 -6.06 2.00 7.45
N ASN A 341 -5.96 3.15 8.12
CA ASN A 341 -5.83 3.20 9.58
C ASN A 341 -7.05 2.58 10.26
N LEU A 342 -8.26 2.84 9.76
CA LEU A 342 -9.48 2.26 10.32
C LEU A 342 -9.49 0.74 10.20
N VAL A 343 -9.20 0.20 9.01
CA VAL A 343 -9.17 -1.25 8.79
C VAL A 343 -8.06 -1.94 9.61
N GLN A 344 -6.89 -1.31 9.76
CA GLN A 344 -5.81 -1.81 10.61
C GLN A 344 -6.19 -1.84 12.09
N VAL A 345 -6.88 -0.81 12.60
CA VAL A 345 -7.40 -0.77 13.98
C VAL A 345 -8.42 -1.88 14.21
N SER A 346 -9.16 -2.31 13.18
CA SER A 346 -10.10 -3.41 13.25
C SER A 346 -9.48 -4.81 13.11
N GLY A 347 -8.15 -4.93 12.96
CA GLY A 347 -7.43 -6.21 12.95
C GLY A 347 -7.58 -7.05 11.67
N LEU A 348 -8.20 -6.51 10.60
CA LEU A 348 -8.20 -7.16 9.29
C LEU A 348 -6.98 -6.67 8.49
N ASP A 349 -6.07 -7.59 8.20
CA ASP A 349 -4.90 -7.33 7.38
C ASP A 349 -5.35 -7.17 5.93
N VAL A 350 -5.49 -5.93 5.45
CA VAL A 350 -5.68 -5.66 4.02
C VAL A 350 -4.31 -5.58 3.39
N PRO A 351 -3.98 -6.43 2.40
CA PRO A 351 -2.68 -6.43 1.75
C PRO A 351 -2.28 -5.01 1.31
N GLN A 352 -1.22 -4.48 1.92
CA GLN A 352 -0.55 -3.23 1.53
C GLN A 352 0.57 -3.52 0.53
N SER A 353 1.12 -4.73 0.57
CA SER A 353 2.11 -5.32 -0.34
C SER A 353 1.96 -6.85 -0.33
N GLU A 354 2.66 -7.58 -1.20
CA GLU A 354 2.77 -9.06 -1.14
C GLU A 354 3.60 -9.56 0.06
N GLN A 355 4.01 -8.71 1.01
CA GLN A 355 4.83 -9.14 2.13
C GLN A 355 4.02 -9.97 3.12
N GLU A 356 4.33 -11.25 3.15
CA GLU A 356 3.80 -12.22 4.09
C GLU A 356 4.49 -12.01 5.46
N PHE A 357 3.73 -11.84 6.53
CA PHE A 357 4.28 -11.65 7.88
C PHE A 357 4.38 -12.98 8.61
N VAL A 358 5.52 -13.23 9.27
CA VAL A 358 5.73 -14.42 10.10
C VAL A 358 5.90 -14.02 11.56
N THR A 359 5.24 -14.75 12.45
CA THR A 359 5.39 -14.64 13.90
C THR A 359 6.68 -15.33 14.35
N GLU A 360 7.59 -14.57 14.95
CA GLU A 360 8.83 -15.04 15.56
C GLU A 360 8.68 -15.08 17.09
N TYR A 361 9.23 -16.12 17.72
CA TYR A 361 9.21 -16.31 19.18
C TYR A 361 10.61 -16.13 19.73
N VAL A 362 10.78 -15.25 20.71
CA VAL A 362 12.03 -15.02 21.43
C VAL A 362 11.82 -15.38 22.89
N LEU A 363 12.68 -16.23 23.44
CA LEU A 363 12.59 -16.72 24.80
C LEU A 363 13.76 -16.20 25.63
N ILE A 364 13.46 -15.71 26.83
CA ILE A 364 14.44 -15.31 27.84
C ILE A 364 14.25 -16.24 29.06
N ARG A 365 15.28 -17.03 29.38
CA ARG A 365 15.22 -18.04 30.45
C ARG A 365 15.40 -17.42 31.84
N ALA A 366 14.62 -17.90 32.80
CA ALA A 366 14.78 -17.52 34.21
C ALA A 366 16.14 -18.00 34.78
N GLY A 367 16.94 -17.07 35.34
CA GLY A 367 18.22 -17.38 35.99
C GLY A 367 19.44 -17.42 35.07
N GLY A 368 19.28 -17.16 33.76
CA GLY A 368 20.39 -16.89 32.85
C GLY A 368 20.86 -15.43 32.90
N ASP A 369 21.90 -15.09 32.15
CA ASP A 369 22.47 -13.73 32.01
C ASP A 369 21.54 -12.74 31.24
N GLY A 370 20.25 -13.06 31.14
CA GLY A 370 19.27 -12.31 30.34
C GLY A 370 19.42 -12.49 28.82
N SER A 371 20.14 -13.53 28.36
CA SER A 371 20.34 -13.79 26.93
C SER A 371 19.04 -14.14 26.22
N GLU A 372 18.78 -13.48 25.10
CA GLU A 372 17.64 -13.74 24.22
C GLU A 372 17.94 -14.92 23.28
N GLU A 373 17.11 -15.96 23.32
CA GLU A 373 17.20 -17.13 22.43
C GLU A 373 16.03 -17.14 21.44
N ARG A 374 16.30 -17.41 20.16
CA ARG A 374 15.23 -17.65 19.18
C ARG A 374 14.57 -18.99 19.45
N ALA A 375 13.29 -18.96 19.80
CA ALA A 375 12.50 -20.13 20.12
C ALA A 375 11.74 -20.63 18.89
N SER A 376 11.71 -21.95 18.72
CA SER A 376 10.79 -22.61 17.78
C SER A 376 9.39 -22.73 18.41
N ARG A 377 8.38 -23.01 17.58
CA ARG A 377 7.00 -23.27 18.04
C ARG A 377 6.91 -24.38 19.11
N ALA A 378 7.80 -25.37 19.04
CA ALA A 378 7.85 -26.52 19.95
C ALA A 378 8.80 -26.32 21.14
N THR A 379 9.46 -25.17 21.26
CA THR A 379 10.36 -24.91 22.38
C THR A 379 9.57 -24.83 23.69
N HIS A 380 10.01 -25.57 24.70
CA HIS A 380 9.37 -25.66 26.01
C HIS A 380 9.59 -24.38 26.82
N ILE A 381 8.52 -23.89 27.44
CA ILE A 381 8.51 -22.71 28.31
C ILE A 381 8.46 -23.17 29.75
N GLY A 382 9.45 -22.74 30.52
CA GLY A 382 9.58 -23.04 31.93
C GLY A 382 8.90 -21.99 32.82
N PRO A 383 8.63 -22.32 34.08
CA PRO A 383 8.14 -21.36 35.07
C PRO A 383 9.18 -20.25 35.30
N GLY A 384 8.76 -18.98 35.19
CA GLY A 384 9.62 -17.80 35.30
C GLY A 384 10.21 -17.27 33.98
N ASP A 385 10.05 -18.00 32.86
CA ASP A 385 10.55 -17.54 31.55
C ASP A 385 9.74 -16.35 31.01
N ILE A 386 10.36 -15.59 30.10
CA ILE A 386 9.70 -14.50 29.36
C ILE A 386 9.65 -14.88 27.88
N LEU A 387 8.45 -15.00 27.33
CA LEU A 387 8.20 -15.17 25.90
C LEU A 387 7.88 -13.81 25.28
N ARG A 388 8.76 -13.34 24.37
CA ARG A 388 8.52 -12.16 23.54
C ARG A 388 8.11 -12.59 22.14
N VAL A 389 6.99 -12.07 21.66
CA VAL A 389 6.43 -12.39 20.35
C VAL A 389 6.56 -11.18 19.44
N GLU A 390 7.12 -11.37 18.24
CA GLU A 390 7.34 -10.30 17.27
C GLU A 390 6.80 -10.70 15.89
N ARG A 391 6.34 -9.72 15.11
CA ARG A 391 5.98 -9.88 13.70
C ARG A 391 7.11 -9.39 12.83
N ARG A 392 7.60 -10.25 11.93
CA ARG A 392 8.62 -9.90 10.94
C ARG A 392 8.07 -10.06 9.53
N ALA A 393 8.27 -9.05 8.69
CA ALA A 393 7.98 -9.13 7.26
C ALA A 393 8.94 -10.14 6.62
N LEU A 394 8.43 -11.10 5.84
CA LEU A 394 9.25 -11.91 4.95
C LEU A 394 9.79 -10.99 3.86
N ASP A 395 11.11 -10.90 3.76
CA ASP A 395 11.73 -10.32 2.58
C ASP A 395 11.41 -11.21 1.37
N PRO A 396 11.02 -10.66 0.21
CA PRO A 396 10.69 -11.43 -1.00
C PRO A 396 11.92 -12.08 -1.68
N ALA A 397 12.97 -12.41 -0.92
CA ALA A 397 14.25 -12.90 -1.43
C ALA A 397 14.79 -14.12 -0.66
N ASN A 398 13.93 -15.08 -0.31
CA ASN A 398 14.35 -16.43 0.06
C ASN A 398 13.34 -17.50 -0.34
#